data_AF-A0A1P8MSZ8-F1
#
_entry.id   AF-A0A1P8MSZ8-F1
#
_cell.length_a   1.000
_cell.length_b   1.000
_cell.length_c   1.000
_cell.angle_alpha   90.00
_cell.angle_beta   90.00
_cell.angle_gamma   90.00
#
_symmetry.space_group_name_H-M   'P 1'
#
loop_
_entity.id
_entity.type
_entity.pdbx_description
1 polymer ?
#
loop_
_entity_poly.entity_id
_entity_poly.type
_entity_poly.pdbx_seq_one_letter_code
_entity_poly.pdbx_strand_id
1 'polypeptide(L)'
;MAQTTVTKSKSKDTSDATGTMINAMTNWQTAGLGALNWFSASTVERMGDMGAEWMTFVAERVREDVALQHALMHAKSPGEMQQVQMRFLQTAMDQYTAETGKMIELSSKLFDTAENHEAPDENVNV
;
A
#
# COMPACT_ATOMS: atom_id res chain seq x y z
N MET A 1 22.43 -40.32 53.73
CA MET A 1 21.07 -40.44 53.18
C MET A 1 20.69 -39.10 52.59
N ALA A 2 20.52 -38.99 51.28
CA ALA A 2 20.19 -37.74 50.60
C ALA A 2 18.93 -37.94 49.76
N GLN A 3 17.82 -37.32 50.16
CA GLN A 3 16.71 -36.88 49.30
C GLN A 3 15.85 -35.90 50.11
N THR A 4 15.59 -34.72 49.58
CA THR A 4 14.25 -34.10 49.55
C THR A 4 14.27 -33.03 48.47
N THR A 5 13.77 -33.42 47.30
CA THR A 5 13.33 -32.52 46.23
C THR A 5 12.07 -31.81 46.73
N VAL A 6 12.05 -30.48 46.76
CA VAL A 6 10.81 -29.70 46.78
C VAL A 6 10.72 -28.92 45.48
N THR A 7 9.90 -29.42 44.59
CA THR A 7 9.27 -28.68 43.50
C THR A 7 8.40 -27.56 44.09
N LYS A 8 8.63 -26.29 43.70
CA LYS A 8 7.67 -25.21 43.95
C LYS A 8 7.13 -24.69 42.62
N SER A 9 5.93 -25.17 42.30
CA SER A 9 5.07 -24.73 41.23
C SER A 9 4.49 -23.33 41.53
N LYS A 10 4.53 -22.46 40.51
CA LYS A 10 3.47 -21.51 40.08
C LYS A 10 3.13 -20.30 40.98
N SER A 11 3.61 -19.11 40.60
CA SER A 11 2.94 -17.84 40.91
C SER A 11 3.15 -16.72 39.86
N LYS A 12 3.32 -17.04 38.57
CA LYS A 12 3.58 -16.06 37.50
C LYS A 12 2.64 -16.23 36.28
N ASP A 13 1.35 -16.39 36.50
CA ASP A 13 0.38 -16.58 35.40
C ASP A 13 -0.74 -15.53 35.36
N THR A 14 -1.15 -14.96 36.50
CA THR A 14 -2.36 -14.11 36.53
C THR A 14 -2.14 -12.69 36.00
N SER A 15 -0.96 -12.09 36.23
CA SER A 15 -0.62 -10.76 35.70
C SER A 15 -0.35 -10.77 34.20
N ASP A 16 0.17 -11.90 33.69
CA ASP A 16 0.51 -12.08 32.28
C ASP A 16 -0.74 -12.37 31.45
N ALA A 17 -1.67 -13.17 31.99
CA ALA A 17 -2.98 -13.39 31.38
C ALA A 17 -3.83 -12.12 31.32
N THR A 18 -3.79 -11.28 32.37
CA THR A 18 -4.51 -9.99 32.39
C THR A 18 -3.89 -9.00 31.39
N GLY A 19 -2.55 -8.91 31.32
CA GLY A 19 -1.86 -8.09 30.33
C GLY A 19 -2.09 -8.56 28.89
N THR A 20 -2.12 -9.87 28.68
CA THR A 20 -2.46 -10.48 27.38
C THR A 20 -3.89 -10.15 26.95
N MET A 21 -4.84 -10.23 27.89
CA MET A 21 -6.25 -9.88 27.63
C MET A 21 -6.43 -8.38 27.31
N ILE A 22 -5.76 -7.50 28.06
CA ILE A 22 -5.80 -6.05 27.80
C ILE A 22 -5.20 -5.72 26.43
N ASN A 23 -4.05 -6.29 26.09
CA ASN A 23 -3.44 -6.10 24.76
C ASN A 23 -4.33 -6.64 23.63
N ALA A 24 -4.96 -7.79 23.83
CA ALA A 24 -5.91 -8.34 22.86
C ALA A 24 -7.12 -7.41 22.67
N MET A 25 -7.65 -6.83 23.75
CA MET A 25 -8.76 -5.88 23.70
C MET A 25 -8.36 -4.57 23.00
N THR A 26 -7.20 -4.02 23.31
CA THR A 26 -6.67 -2.83 22.63
C THR A 26 -6.46 -3.08 21.14
N ASN A 27 -5.86 -4.22 20.77
CA ASN A 27 -5.67 -4.58 19.36
C ASN A 27 -7.00 -4.74 18.63
N TRP A 28 -8.01 -5.33 19.28
CA TRP A 28 -9.36 -5.47 18.73
C TRP A 28 -10.01 -4.10 18.50
N GLN A 29 -9.90 -3.18 19.46
CA GLN A 29 -10.41 -1.82 19.34
C GLN A 29 -9.71 -1.05 18.22
N THR A 30 -8.38 -1.10 18.15
CA THR A 30 -7.59 -0.46 17.09
C THR A 30 -7.90 -1.04 15.72
N ALA A 31 -8.06 -2.36 15.59
CA ALA A 31 -8.45 -2.99 14.33
C ALA A 31 -9.86 -2.56 13.90
N GLY A 32 -10.82 -2.48 14.84
CA GLY A 32 -12.18 -2.03 14.57
C GLY A 32 -12.28 -0.55 14.17
N LEU A 33 -11.58 0.34 14.88
CA LEU A 33 -11.53 1.77 14.55
C LEU A 33 -10.71 2.03 13.29
N GLY A 34 -9.63 1.29 13.07
CA GLY A 34 -8.84 1.34 11.85
C GLY A 34 -9.63 0.92 10.60
N ALA A 35 -10.58 -0.01 10.73
CA ALA A 35 -11.48 -0.37 9.65
C ALA A 35 -12.44 0.76 9.27
N LEU A 36 -12.86 1.62 10.21
CA LEU A 36 -13.71 2.78 9.91
C LEU A 36 -12.99 3.84 9.08
N ASN A 37 -11.68 3.99 9.27
CA ASN A 37 -10.84 4.90 8.48
C ASN A 37 -10.87 4.55 6.97
N TRP A 38 -10.92 3.25 6.64
CA TRP A 38 -11.05 2.77 5.24
C TRP A 38 -12.37 3.18 4.57
N PHE A 39 -13.42 3.44 5.34
CA PHE A 39 -14.71 3.91 4.84
C PHE A 39 -14.83 5.45 4.85
N SER A 40 -13.76 6.17 5.21
CA SER A 40 -13.76 7.62 5.11
C SER A 40 -13.87 8.07 3.65
N ALA A 41 -14.55 9.18 3.41
CA ALA A 41 -14.73 9.72 2.05
C ALA A 41 -13.37 9.99 1.37
N SER A 42 -12.39 10.51 2.11
CA SER A 42 -11.04 10.81 1.60
C SER A 42 -10.26 9.55 1.22
N THR A 43 -10.40 8.44 1.94
CA THR A 43 -9.79 7.17 1.57
C THR A 43 -10.45 6.60 0.31
N VAL A 44 -11.78 6.68 0.19
CA VAL A 44 -12.50 6.24 -1.01
C VAL A 44 -12.12 7.06 -2.24
N GLU A 45 -12.01 8.39 -2.11
CA GLU A 45 -11.54 9.28 -3.18
C GLU A 45 -10.12 8.91 -3.64
N ARG A 46 -9.19 8.73 -2.70
CA ARG A 46 -7.79 8.35 -3.02
C ARG A 46 -7.69 6.98 -3.69
N MET A 47 -8.53 6.02 -3.31
CA MET A 47 -8.63 4.73 -4.01
C MET A 47 -9.17 4.91 -5.44
N GLY A 48 -10.13 5.82 -5.62
CA GLY A 48 -10.65 6.20 -6.93
C GLY A 48 -9.56 6.77 -7.84
N ASP A 49 -8.77 7.71 -7.34
CA ASP A 49 -7.64 8.32 -8.08
C ASP A 49 -6.62 7.27 -8.50
N MET A 50 -6.28 6.35 -7.59
CA MET A 50 -5.37 5.24 -7.87
C MET A 50 -5.91 4.30 -8.95
N GLY A 51 -7.20 3.97 -8.87
CA GLY A 51 -7.86 3.14 -9.90
C GLY A 51 -7.90 3.83 -11.27
N ALA A 52 -8.15 5.14 -11.30
CA ALA A 52 -8.16 5.92 -12.52
C ALA A 52 -6.77 5.99 -13.19
N GLU A 53 -5.71 6.19 -12.40
CA GLU A 53 -4.34 6.20 -12.91
C GLU A 53 -3.96 4.83 -13.48
N TRP A 54 -4.27 3.74 -12.76
CA TRP A 54 -4.03 2.38 -13.25
C TRP A 54 -4.72 2.11 -14.60
N MET A 55 -5.98 2.52 -14.75
CA MET A 55 -6.72 2.35 -16.00
C MET A 55 -6.12 3.19 -17.13
N THR A 56 -5.66 4.41 -16.83
CA THR A 56 -4.93 5.26 -17.78
C THR A 56 -3.66 4.57 -18.25
N PHE A 57 -2.86 4.04 -17.33
CA PHE A 57 -1.63 3.33 -17.63
C PHE A 57 -1.85 2.11 -18.54
N VAL A 58 -2.87 1.29 -18.23
CA VAL A 58 -3.22 0.13 -19.06
C VAL A 58 -3.65 0.57 -20.45
N ALA A 59 -4.46 1.62 -20.58
CA ALA A 59 -4.89 2.14 -21.87
C ALA A 59 -3.71 2.65 -22.72
N GLU A 60 -2.74 3.34 -22.11
CA GLU A 60 -1.50 3.76 -22.78
C GLU A 60 -0.68 2.56 -23.26
N ARG A 61 -0.53 1.50 -22.44
CA ARG A 61 0.20 0.29 -22.86
C ARG A 61 -0.44 -0.40 -24.06
N VAL A 62 -1.76 -0.52 -24.05
CA VAL A 62 -2.49 -1.10 -25.20
C VAL A 62 -2.29 -0.27 -26.45
N ARG A 63 -2.31 1.06 -26.35
CA ARG A 63 -2.03 1.94 -27.51
C ARG A 63 -0.64 1.69 -28.08
N GLU A 64 0.34 1.49 -27.22
CA GLU A 64 1.74 1.28 -27.60
C GLU A 64 1.97 -0.09 -28.23
N ASP A 65 1.25 -1.12 -27.76
CA ASP A 65 1.23 -2.44 -28.41
C ASP A 65 0.64 -2.38 -29.82
N VAL A 66 -0.45 -1.63 -30.01
CA VAL A 66 -1.06 -1.42 -31.34
C VAL A 66 -0.10 -0.64 -32.23
N ALA A 67 0.55 0.40 -31.71
CA ALA A 67 1.54 1.18 -32.45
C ALA A 67 2.74 0.32 -32.88
N LEU A 68 3.22 -0.57 -31.99
CA LEU A 68 4.26 -1.55 -32.29
C LEU A 68 3.84 -2.46 -33.45
N GLN A 69 2.67 -3.10 -33.36
CA GLN A 69 2.16 -3.99 -34.41
C GLN A 69 2.02 -3.27 -35.75
N HIS A 70 1.47 -2.06 -35.73
CA HIS A 70 1.34 -1.23 -36.92
C HIS A 70 2.72 -0.92 -37.54
N ALA A 71 3.70 -0.54 -36.72
CA ALA A 71 5.05 -0.24 -37.19
C ALA A 71 5.78 -1.48 -37.73
N LEU A 72 5.61 -2.65 -37.09
CA LEU A 72 6.21 -3.91 -37.55
C LEU A 72 5.64 -4.35 -38.91
N MET A 73 4.34 -4.18 -39.17
CA MET A 73 3.73 -4.47 -40.48
C MET A 73 4.24 -3.57 -41.60
N HIS A 74 4.73 -2.37 -41.27
CA HIS A 74 5.25 -1.41 -42.24
C HIS A 74 6.78 -1.45 -42.39
N ALA A 75 7.48 -2.20 -41.53
CA ALA A 75 8.93 -2.34 -41.60
C ALA A 75 9.34 -3.11 -42.86
N LYS A 76 10.28 -2.54 -43.62
CA LYS A 76 10.74 -3.09 -44.91
C LYS A 76 12.03 -3.89 -44.79
N SER A 77 12.63 -3.94 -43.60
CA SER A 77 13.86 -4.67 -43.35
C SER A 77 13.99 -5.16 -41.90
N PRO A 78 14.81 -6.19 -41.64
CA PRO A 78 15.11 -6.64 -40.28
C PRO A 78 15.70 -5.53 -39.40
N GLY A 79 16.49 -4.61 -39.96
CA GLY A 79 17.06 -3.49 -39.23
C GLY A 79 15.98 -2.49 -38.76
N GLU A 80 14.98 -2.22 -39.59
CA GLU A 80 13.84 -1.39 -39.19
C GLU A 80 12.99 -2.07 -38.10
N MET A 81 12.78 -3.40 -38.20
CA MET A 81 12.09 -4.17 -37.17
C MET A 81 12.83 -4.08 -35.83
N GLN A 82 14.16 -4.24 -35.82
CA GLN A 82 14.98 -4.12 -34.61
C GLN A 82 14.85 -2.73 -33.99
N GLN A 83 14.91 -1.67 -34.79
CA GLN A 83 14.73 -0.30 -34.28
C GLN A 83 13.34 -0.07 -33.68
N VAL A 84 12.29 -0.59 -34.32
CA VAL A 84 10.92 -0.53 -33.81
C VAL A 84 10.81 -1.23 -32.45
N GLN A 85 11.37 -2.44 -32.32
CA GLN A 85 11.35 -3.19 -31.06
C GLN A 85 12.15 -2.50 -29.94
N MET A 86 13.33 -1.96 -30.26
CA MET A 86 14.15 -1.24 -29.28
C MET A 86 13.45 0.00 -28.76
N ARG A 87 12.79 0.78 -29.64
CA ARG A 87 11.99 1.93 -29.21
C ARG A 87 10.85 1.49 -28.29
N PHE A 88 10.10 0.46 -28.68
CA PHE A 88 9.01 -0.06 -27.85
C PHE A 88 9.51 -0.49 -26.45
N LEU A 89 10.64 -1.21 -26.38
CA LEU A 89 11.21 -1.63 -25.10
C LEU A 89 11.63 -0.44 -24.24
N GLN A 90 12.31 0.55 -24.82
CA GLN A 90 12.70 1.76 -24.11
C GLN A 90 11.46 2.48 -23.56
N THR A 91 10.46 2.69 -24.41
CA THR A 91 9.20 3.32 -24.06
C THR A 91 8.45 2.56 -22.96
N ALA A 92 8.46 1.22 -22.98
CA ALA A 92 7.88 0.42 -21.90
C ALA A 92 8.63 0.63 -20.59
N MET A 93 9.97 0.56 -20.59
CA MET A 93 10.79 0.76 -19.40
C MET A 93 10.53 2.13 -18.75
N ASP A 94 10.48 3.19 -19.57
CA ASP A 94 10.23 4.54 -19.09
C ASP A 94 8.84 4.66 -18.46
N GLN A 95 7.81 4.11 -19.12
CA GLN A 95 6.43 4.19 -18.64
C GLN A 95 6.20 3.34 -17.38
N TYR A 96 6.75 2.13 -17.28
CA TYR A 96 6.65 1.32 -16.05
C TYR A 96 7.38 1.98 -14.88
N THR A 97 8.53 2.59 -15.12
CA THR A 97 9.29 3.30 -14.07
C THR A 97 8.50 4.51 -13.57
N ALA A 98 7.98 5.32 -14.50
CA ALA A 98 7.16 6.49 -14.16
C ALA A 98 5.89 6.09 -13.41
N GLU A 99 5.18 5.06 -13.88
CA GLU A 99 3.96 4.57 -13.25
C GLU A 99 4.22 4.03 -11.84
N THR A 100 5.30 3.28 -11.65
CA THR A 100 5.69 2.79 -10.33
C THR A 100 5.91 3.96 -9.36
N GLY A 101 6.58 5.02 -9.79
CA GLY A 101 6.76 6.23 -9.00
C GLY A 101 5.43 6.88 -8.59
N LYS A 102 4.51 7.04 -9.55
CA LYS A 102 3.18 7.59 -9.28
C LYS A 102 2.38 6.73 -8.31
N MET A 103 2.40 5.40 -8.48
CA MET A 103 1.68 4.48 -7.61
C MET A 103 2.23 4.48 -6.18
N ILE A 104 3.55 4.65 -6.01
CA ILE A 104 4.16 4.87 -4.69
C ILE A 104 3.65 6.16 -4.07
N GLU A 105 3.58 7.26 -4.84
CA GLU A 105 3.07 8.53 -4.34
C GLU A 105 1.58 8.44 -3.93
N LEU A 106 0.74 7.85 -4.78
CA LEU A 106 -0.70 7.67 -4.52
C LEU A 106 -0.95 6.74 -3.33
N SER A 107 -0.17 5.66 -3.19
CA SER A 107 -0.28 4.76 -2.04
C SER A 107 0.24 5.41 -0.75
N SER A 108 1.31 6.20 -0.78
CA SER A 108 1.75 6.97 0.39
C SER A 108 0.63 7.89 0.87
N LYS A 109 -0.03 8.60 -0.06
CA LYS A 109 -1.20 9.43 0.24
C LYS A 109 -2.36 8.63 0.81
N LEU A 110 -2.55 7.37 0.41
CA LEU A 110 -3.62 6.53 0.94
C LEU A 110 -3.39 6.17 2.42
N PHE A 111 -2.13 5.94 2.83
CA PHE A 111 -1.77 5.56 4.19
C PHE A 111 -1.49 6.74 5.13
N ASP A 112 -1.24 7.92 4.57
CA ASP A 112 -1.07 9.18 5.30
C ASP A 112 -2.41 9.72 5.82
N THR A 113 -2.99 8.97 6.78
CA THR A 113 -4.26 9.27 7.45
C THR A 113 -4.05 9.87 8.84
N ALA A 114 -2.81 10.23 9.18
CA ALA A 114 -2.41 10.68 10.50
C ALA A 114 -1.66 12.01 10.42
N GLU A 115 -2.37 13.11 10.19
CA GLU A 115 -2.05 14.44 10.76
C GLU A 115 -3.07 15.46 10.27
N ASN A 116 -4.08 15.73 11.11
CA ASN A 116 -4.77 17.02 11.29
C ASN A 116 -5.91 16.80 12.29
N HIS A 117 -5.57 16.29 13.48
CA HIS A 117 -6.41 16.49 14.65
C HIS A 117 -5.80 17.68 15.40
N GLU A 118 -6.15 18.88 14.96
CA GLU A 118 -5.90 20.09 15.73
C GLU A 118 -6.57 19.88 17.09
N ALA A 119 -5.77 19.84 18.15
CA ALA A 119 -6.28 19.71 19.51
C ALA A 119 -7.21 20.90 19.78
N PRO A 120 -8.38 20.71 20.41
CA PRO A 120 -9.18 21.85 20.82
C PRO A 120 -8.36 22.69 21.80
N ASP A 121 -8.18 23.98 21.48
CA ASP A 121 -7.59 24.97 22.37
C ASP A 121 -8.33 24.96 23.71
N GLU A 122 -7.80 24.24 24.68
CA GLU A 122 -8.18 24.35 26.08
C GLU A 122 -7.58 25.66 26.61
N ASN A 123 -8.26 26.77 26.30
CA ASN A 123 -8.13 28.03 27.03
C ASN A 123 -9.48 28.78 27.00
N VAL A 124 -10.51 28.17 27.59
CA VAL A 124 -11.64 28.93 28.12
C VAL A 124 -11.22 29.41 29.51
N ASN A 125 -10.68 30.64 29.54
CA ASN A 125 -10.41 31.38 30.76
C ASN A 125 -11.74 31.62 31.51
N VAL A 126 -11.86 31.07 32.72
CA VAL A 126 -12.90 31.40 33.70
C VAL A 126 -12.45 32.61 34.52
#